data_AF-A0A4V2AGW6-F1
#
_entry.id   AF-A0A4V2AGW6-F1
#
_cell.length_a   1.000
_cell.length_b   1.000
_cell.length_c   1.000
_cell.angle_alpha   90.00
_cell.angle_beta   90.00
_cell.angle_gamma   90.00
#
_symmetry.space_group_name_H-M   'P 1'
#
loop_
_entity.id
_entity.type
_entity.pdbx_description
1 polymer ?
#
loop_
_entity_poly.entity_id
_entity_poly.type
_entity_poly.pdbx_seq_one_letter_code
_entity_poly.pdbx_strand_id
1 'polypeptide(L)' 'MDHTKLLALELEALRALHLETATKLKDALLDGSPWEAVQEYRHDLTGLEIALHQKIRETGKHPSGNGNRNTV' A
#
# COMPACT_ATOMS: atom_id res chain seq x y z
N MET A 1 -2.26 5.96 -8.72
CA MET A 1 -2.04 4.50 -8.95
C MET A 1 -3.36 3.73 -9.10
N ASP A 2 -3.40 2.58 -9.77
CA ASP A 2 -4.59 1.70 -9.82
C ASP A 2 -4.54 0.64 -8.72
N HIS A 3 -5.51 0.65 -7.80
CA HIS A 3 -5.50 -0.21 -6.61
C HIS A 3 -5.68 -1.69 -6.93
N THR A 4 -6.48 -2.04 -7.95
CA THR A 4 -6.74 -3.42 -8.33
C THR A 4 -5.48 -4.09 -8.88
N LYS A 5 -4.65 -3.34 -9.63
CA LYS A 5 -3.34 -3.82 -10.09
C LYS A 5 -2.35 -4.04 -8.95
N LEU A 6 -2.41 -3.24 -7.88
CA LEU A 6 -1.54 -3.41 -6.72
C LEU A 6 -1.81 -4.72 -5.97
N LEU A 7 -3.07 -5.12 -5.83
CA LEU A 7 -3.42 -6.36 -5.15
C LEU A 7 -2.92 -7.62 -5.87
N ALA A 8 -2.70 -7.55 -7.18
CA ALA A 8 -2.12 -8.64 -7.95
C ALA A 8 -0.61 -8.85 -7.69
N LEU A 9 0.11 -7.83 -7.22
CA LEU A 9 1.56 -7.89 -6.98
C LEU A 9 1.92 -8.70 -5.75
N GLU A 10 2.98 -9.50 -5.80
CA GLU A 10 3.47 -10.24 -4.64
C GLU A 10 3.85 -9.31 -3.47
N LEU A 11 3.81 -9.84 -2.24
CA LEU A 11 4.04 -9.05 -1.02
C LEU A 11 5.41 -8.35 -1.03
N GLU A 12 6.46 -9.03 -1.51
CA GLU A 12 7.80 -8.45 -1.60
C GLU A 12 7.86 -7.31 -2.64
N ALA A 13 7.20 -7.48 -3.79
CA ALA A 13 7.11 -6.43 -4.80
C ALA A 13 6.36 -5.19 -4.28
N LEU A 14 5.27 -5.38 -3.53
CA LEU A 14 4.56 -4.28 -2.87
C LEU A 14 5.43 -3.56 -1.83
N ARG A 15 6.23 -4.30 -1.04
CA ARG A 15 7.15 -3.70 -0.06
C ARG A 15 8.26 -2.90 -0.75
N ALA A 16 8.80 -3.40 -1.86
CA ALA A 16 9.81 -2.69 -2.64
C ALA A 16 9.25 -1.38 -3.21
N LEU A 17 8.06 -1.43 -3.83
CA LEU A 17 7.37 -0.24 -4.37
C LEU A 17 7.04 0.78 -3.28
N HIS A 18 6.60 0.32 -2.12
CA HIS A 18 6.34 1.18 -0.96
C HIS A 18 7.62 1.90 -0.51
N LEU A 19 8.73 1.17 -0.34
CA LEU A 19 10.01 1.75 0.07
C LEU A 19 10.52 2.78 -0.95
N GLU A 20 10.42 2.45 -2.24
CA GLU A 20 10.82 3.37 -3.31
C GLU A 20 9.98 4.65 -3.28
N THR A 21 8.66 4.52 -3.18
CA THR A 21 7.72 5.66 -3.17
C THR A 21 7.93 6.53 -1.92
N ALA A 22 8.15 5.91 -0.76
CA ALA A 22 8.47 6.62 0.48
C ALA A 22 9.80 7.39 0.37
N THR A 23 10.79 6.83 -0.32
CA THR A 23 12.08 7.49 -0.57
C THR A 23 11.89 8.71 -1.48
N LYS A 24 11.13 8.55 -2.58
CA LYS A 24 10.79 9.65 -3.50
C LYS A 24 10.04 10.77 -2.80
N LEU A 25 9.06 10.44 -1.94
CA LEU A 25 8.35 11.43 -1.13
C LEU A 25 9.30 12.19 -0.19
N LYS A 26 10.18 11.46 0.50
CA LYS A 26 11.17 12.05 1.42
C LYS A 26 12.10 13.00 0.67
N ASP A 27 12.61 12.60 -0.50
CA ASP A 27 13.51 13.44 -1.30
C ASP A 27 12.78 14.69 -1.82
N ALA A 28 11.55 14.55 -2.32
CA ALA A 28 10.72 15.66 -2.79
C ALA A 28 10.38 16.69 -1.68
N LEU A 29 10.21 16.22 -0.44
CA LEU A 29 10.01 17.11 0.71
C LEU A 29 11.28 17.89 1.08
N LEU A 30 12.46 17.34 0.80
CA LEU A 30 13.75 17.93 1.17
C LEU A 30 14.32 18.84 0.08
N ASP A 31 14.08 18.52 -1.19
CA ASP A 31 14.58 19.31 -2.33
C ASP A 31 13.71 20.52 -2.68
N GLY A 32 12.54 20.65 -2.04
CA GLY A 32 11.60 21.73 -2.29
C GLY A 32 10.80 21.54 -3.58
N SER A 33 10.58 20.30 -4.00
CA SER A 33 9.76 19.93 -5.15
C SER A 33 8.37 20.58 -5.08
N PRO A 34 7.73 20.83 -6.24
CA PRO A 34 6.38 21.36 -6.29
C PRO A 34 5.41 20.54 -5.43
N TRP A 35 4.44 21.23 -4.83
CA TRP A 35 3.48 20.59 -3.93
C TRP A 35 2.68 19.49 -4.64
N GLU A 36 2.40 19.65 -5.93
CA GLU A 36 1.71 18.68 -6.76
C GLU A 36 2.45 17.33 -6.81
N ALA A 37 3.77 17.35 -6.93
CA ALA A 37 4.60 16.14 -6.92
C ALA A 37 4.58 15.48 -5.54
N VAL A 38 4.67 16.28 -4.47
CA VAL A 38 4.57 15.78 -3.09
C VAL A 38 3.19 15.14 -2.85
N GLN A 39 2.11 15.74 -3.36
CA GLN A 39 0.77 15.18 -3.24
C GLN A 39 0.61 13.87 -4.00
N GLU A 40 1.17 13.77 -5.20
CA GLU A 40 1.15 12.53 -5.99
C GLU A 40 1.84 11.39 -5.24
N TYR A 41 3.06 11.61 -4.73
CA TYR A 41 3.77 10.58 -3.96
C TYR A 41 3.03 10.20 -2.68
N ARG A 42 2.39 11.15 -1.99
CA ARG A 42 1.55 10.84 -0.81
C ARG A 42 0.35 9.97 -1.18
N HIS A 43 -0.33 10.30 -2.27
CA HIS A 43 -1.48 9.54 -2.73
C HIS A 43 -1.10 8.10 -3.09
N ASP A 44 -0.01 7.95 -3.86
CA ASP A 44 0.48 6.62 -4.26
C ASP A 44 0.97 5.80 -3.06
N LEU A 45 1.64 6.43 -2.09
CA LEU A 45 2.07 5.76 -0.86
C LEU A 45 0.89 5.24 -0.04
N THR A 46 -0.17 6.03 0.13
CA THR A 46 -1.40 5.58 0.80
C THR A 46 -2.04 4.39 0.08
N GLY A 47 -2.07 4.40 -1.26
CA GLY A 47 -2.57 3.28 -2.05
C GLY A 47 -1.78 1.98 -1.80
N LEU A 48 -0.45 2.09 -1.71
CA LEU A 48 0.46 0.99 -1.43
C LEU A 48 0.32 0.46 0.00
N GLU A 49 0.16 1.35 0.99
CA GLU A 49 -0.09 0.96 2.39
C GLU A 49 -1.38 0.15 2.52
N ILE A 50 -2.47 0.61 1.90
CA ILE A 50 -3.74 -0.12 1.91
C ILE A 50 -3.57 -1.51 1.28
N ALA A 51 -2.89 -1.60 0.13
CA ALA A 51 -2.65 -2.89 -0.54
C ALA A 51 -1.78 -3.83 0.31
N LEU A 52 -0.72 -3.31 0.95
CA LEU A 52 0.13 -4.07 1.86
C LEU A 52 -0.66 -4.60 3.06
N HIS A 53 -1.48 -3.75 3.69
CA HIS A 53 -2.32 -4.15 4.81
C HIS A 53 -3.31 -5.25 4.43
N GLN A 54 -3.96 -5.14 3.26
CA GLN A 54 -4.86 -6.18 2.75
C GLN A 54 -4.10 -7.49 2.50
N LYS A 55 -2.94 -7.44 1.83
CA LYS A 55 -2.16 -8.63 1.50
C LYS A 55 -1.57 -9.33 2.73
N ILE A 56 -1.13 -8.57 3.73
CA ILE A 56 -0.71 -9.09 5.04
C ILE A 56 -1.88 -9.74 5.77
N ARG A 57 -3.09 -9.17 5.67
CA ARG A 57 -4.31 -9.75 6.25
C ARG A 57 -4.73 -11.05 5.55
N GLU A 58 -4.49 -11.19 4.26
CA GLU A 58 -4.77 -12.42 3.51
C GLU A 58 -3.73 -13.52 3.78
N THR A 59 -2.46 -13.15 3.96
CA THR A 59 -1.36 -14.09 4.24
C THR A 59 -1.26 -14.47 5.72
N GLY A 60 -1.68 -13.59 6.63
CA GLY A 60 -1.82 -13.86 8.05
C GLY A 60 -3.20 -14.45 8.35
N LYS A 61 -3.25 -15.69 8.85
CA LYS A 61 -4.46 -16.29 9.43
C LYS A 61 -5.09 -15.27 10.40
N HIS A 62 -6.24 -14.72 10.03
CA HIS A 62 -6.95 -13.71 10.81
C HIS A 62 -7.18 -14.26 12.24
N PRO A 63 -6.58 -13.71 13.32
CA PRO A 63 -6.89 -14.16 14.68
C PRO A 63 -8.35 -13.84 15.08
N SER A 64 -9.00 -12.95 14.33
CA SER A 64 -10.44 -12.65 14.39
C SER A 64 -11.21 -13.25 13.19
N GLY A 65 -10.71 -14.34 12.62
CA GLY A 65 -11.42 -15.11 11.60
C GLY A 65 -12.66 -15.74 12.21
N ASN A 66 -13.75 -14.98 12.32
CA ASN A 66 -15.06 -15.52 12.64
C ASN A 66 -15.46 -16.47 11.51
N GLY A 67 -15.16 -17.76 11.69
CA GLY A 67 -15.53 -18.87 10.81
C GLY A 67 -17.03 -19.17 10.84
N ASN A 68 -17.87 -18.14 10.89
CA ASN A 68 -19.31 -18.28 10.94
C ASN A 68 -19.99 -17.23 10.05
N ARG A 69 -19.80 -17.37 8.73
CA ARG A 69 -20.86 -16.97 7.81
C ARG A 69 -21.91 -18.07 7.86
N ASN A 70 -22.87 -17.87 8.77
CA ASN A 70 -24.16 -18.55 8.83
C ASN A 70 -24.64 -18.94 7.42
N THR A 71 -24.68 -20.24 7.14
CA THR A 71 -25.70 -20.81 6.26
C THR A 71 -27.01 -20.79 7.02
N VAL A 72 -27.90 -19.86 6.66
CA VAL A 72 -29.35 -19.97 6.86
C VAL A 72 -30.01 -19.64 5.55
#